data_AF-A0A7X5EC01-F1
#
_entry.id   AF-A0A7X5EC01-F1
#
_cell.length_a   1.000
_cell.length_b   1.000
_cell.length_c   1.000
_cell.angle_alpha   90.00
_cell.angle_beta   90.00
_cell.angle_gamma   90.00
#
_symmetry.space_group_name_H-M   'P 1'
#
loop_
_entity.id
_entity.type
_entity.pdbx_description
1 polymer ?
#
loop_
_entity_poly.entity_id
_entity_poly.type
_entity_poly.pdbx_seq_one_letter_code
_entity_poly.pdbx_strand_id
1 'polypeptide(L)'
;MRYVPHEYQEYAKEFIINHKVSALFLDCGLGKTVITLTAIWELALDYFDIRRILVIAPLRVARDTWPAELEKWEHLSGIGMSAVLGSERERLSALSRR
;
A
#
# COMPACT_ATOMS: atom_id res chain seq x y z
N MET A 1 6.17 12.96 6.53
CA MET A 1 6.79 13.63 5.36
C MET A 1 5.71 13.97 4.35
N ARG A 2 5.79 15.16 3.74
CA ARG A 2 4.92 15.53 2.63
C ARG A 2 5.37 14.82 1.35
N TYR A 3 4.45 14.10 0.72
CA TYR A 3 4.69 13.45 -0.57
C TYR A 3 4.54 14.47 -1.70
N VAL A 4 5.54 14.53 -2.58
CA VAL A 4 5.50 15.32 -3.81
C VAL A 4 5.90 14.36 -4.94
N PRO A 5 4.93 13.81 -5.70
CA PRO A 5 5.22 12.81 -6.70
C PRO A 5 6.04 13.42 -7.84
N HIS A 6 6.99 12.64 -8.35
CA HIS A 6 7.54 12.90 -9.68
C HIS A 6 6.52 12.52 -10.75
N GLU A 7 6.65 13.07 -11.97
CA GLU A 7 5.71 12.80 -13.07
C GLU A 7 5.53 11.30 -13.35
N TYR A 8 6.60 10.50 -13.28
CA TYR A 8 6.53 9.06 -13.49
C TYR A 8 5.74 8.33 -12.39
N GLN A 9 5.75 8.87 -11.16
CA GLN A 9 5.00 8.31 -10.04
C GLN A 9 3.51 8.58 -10.19
N GLU A 10 3.18 9.80 -10.62
CA GLU A 10 1.81 10.19 -10.93
C GLU A 10 1.24 9.33 -12.07
N TYR A 11 2.00 9.19 -13.15
CA TYR A 11 1.63 8.31 -14.25
C TYR A 11 1.40 6.86 -13.80
N ALA A 12 2.31 6.30 -12.98
CA ALA A 12 2.18 4.93 -12.48
C ALA A 12 0.98 4.76 -11.52
N LYS A 13 0.69 5.78 -10.69
CA LYS A 13 -0.48 5.81 -9.80
C LYS A 13 -1.78 5.81 -10.60
N GLU A 14 -1.89 6.71 -11.58
CA GLU A 14 -3.04 6.76 -12.50
C GLU A 14 -3.20 5.47 -13.30
N PHE A 15 -2.10 4.82 -13.67
CA PHE A 15 -2.16 3.52 -14.33
C PHE A 15 -2.80 2.44 -13.45
N ILE A 16 -2.51 2.41 -12.13
CA ILE A 16 -3.18 1.49 -11.19
C ILE A 16 -4.68 1.82 -11.10
N ILE A 17 -5.02 3.09 -10.91
CA ILE A 17 -6.41 3.53 -10.70
C ILE A 17 -7.29 3.16 -11.88
N ASN A 18 -6.81 3.39 -13.10
CA ASN A 18 -7.60 3.22 -14.32
C ASN A 18 -7.68 1.76 -14.81
N HIS A 19 -6.95 0.83 -14.19
CA HIS A 19 -6.94 -0.58 -14.59
C HIS A 19 -7.30 -1.50 -13.44
N LYS A 20 -8.33 -2.34 -13.62
CA LYS A 20 -8.72 -3.36 -12.63
C LYS A 20 -7.58 -4.33 -12.28
N VAL A 21 -6.65 -4.54 -13.22
CA VAL A 21 -5.46 -5.36 -13.06
C VAL A 21 -4.29 -4.62 -13.70
N SER A 22 -3.23 -4.38 -12.93
CA SER A 22 -2.05 -3.64 -13.36
C SER A 22 -0.76 -4.35 -12.93
N ALA A 23 0.29 -4.26 -13.73
CA ALA A 23 1.63 -4.69 -13.35
C ALA A 23 2.62 -3.53 -13.50
N LEU A 24 3.27 -3.13 -12.40
CA LEU A 24 4.25 -2.05 -12.39
C LEU A 24 5.68 -2.60 -12.33
N PHE A 25 6.41 -2.46 -13.44
CA PHE A 25 7.81 -2.86 -13.57
C PHE A 25 8.70 -1.62 -13.53
N LEU A 26 9.06 -1.18 -12.32
CA LEU A 26 9.94 -0.04 -12.07
C LEU A 26 11.26 -0.51 -11.45
N ASP A 27 12.33 0.27 -11.59
CA ASP A 27 13.63 0.01 -10.95
C ASP A 27 13.61 0.29 -9.44
N CYS A 28 14.49 -0.39 -8.70
CA CYS A 28 14.66 -0.20 -7.26
C CYS A 28 14.93 1.27 -6.91
N GLY A 29 14.30 1.76 -5.83
CA GLY A 29 14.42 3.15 -5.40
C GLY A 29 13.39 4.12 -6.01
N LEU A 30 12.63 3.72 -7.04
CA LEU A 30 11.63 4.59 -7.68
C LEU A 30 10.30 4.76 -6.93
N GLY A 31 10.23 4.36 -5.65
CA GLY A 31 9.04 4.59 -4.83
C GLY A 31 7.82 3.71 -5.16
N LYS A 32 8.01 2.50 -5.71
CA LYS A 32 6.93 1.53 -6.00
C LYS A 32 5.90 1.41 -4.87
N THR A 33 6.35 1.33 -3.62
CA THR A 33 5.47 1.17 -2.47
C THR A 33 4.60 2.40 -2.24
N VAL A 34 5.17 3.62 -2.27
CA VAL A 34 4.39 4.85 -2.07
C VAL A 34 3.44 5.12 -3.23
N ILE A 35 3.83 4.81 -4.47
CA ILE A 35 2.93 4.88 -5.65
C ILE A 35 1.69 4.01 -5.40
N THR A 36 1.91 2.73 -5.06
CA THR A 36 0.82 1.78 -4.82
C THR A 36 -0.04 2.17 -3.62
N LEU A 37 0.58 2.62 -2.51
CA LEU A 37 -0.16 3.08 -1.33
C LEU A 37 -1.00 4.33 -1.61
N THR A 38 -0.50 5.25 -2.44
CA THR A 38 -1.23 6.46 -2.83
C THR A 38 -2.44 6.10 -3.71
N ALA A 39 -2.26 5.19 -4.68
CA ALA A 39 -3.39 4.69 -5.47
C ALA A 39 -4.44 3.97 -4.61
N ILE A 40 -4.00 3.15 -3.63
CA ILE A 40 -4.91 2.50 -2.67
C ILE A 40 -5.66 3.54 -1.84
N TRP A 41 -4.97 4.60 -1.40
CA TRP A 41 -5.58 5.68 -0.62
C TRP A 41 -6.70 6.36 -1.40
N GLU A 42 -6.46 6.76 -2.66
CA GLU A 42 -7.47 7.39 -3.51
C GLU A 42 -8.65 6.45 -3.75
N LEU A 43 -8.39 5.19 -4.13
CA LEU A 43 -9.45 4.20 -4.36
C LEU A 43 -10.27 3.92 -3.10
N ALA A 44 -9.68 3.95 -1.91
CA ALA A 44 -10.35 3.60 -0.66
C ALA A 44 -11.04 4.77 0.03
N LEU A 45 -10.46 5.97 -0.01
CA LEU A 45 -10.83 7.11 0.82
C LEU A 45 -11.27 8.34 0.03
N ASP A 46 -10.96 8.43 -1.26
CA ASP A 46 -11.45 9.50 -2.14
C ASP A 46 -12.58 9.00 -3.05
N TYR A 47 -12.36 7.90 -3.78
CA TYR A 47 -13.34 7.34 -4.71
C TYR A 47 -14.30 6.34 -4.05
N PHE A 48 -13.92 5.77 -2.91
CA PHE A 48 -14.70 4.77 -2.17
C PHE A 48 -15.02 3.48 -2.96
N ASP A 49 -14.19 3.14 -3.94
CA ASP A 49 -14.34 1.97 -4.81
C ASP A 49 -13.88 0.66 -4.14
N ILE A 50 -12.95 0.75 -3.17
CA ILE A 50 -12.42 -0.41 -2.45
C ILE A 50 -12.52 -0.22 -0.93
N ARG A 51 -12.51 -1.33 -0.18
CA ARG A 51 -12.64 -1.30 1.29
C ARG A 51 -11.63 -2.14 2.06
N ARG A 52 -11.30 -3.33 1.59
CA ARG A 52 -10.34 -4.23 2.26
C ARG A 52 -9.26 -4.61 1.26
N ILE A 53 -8.01 -4.40 1.65
CA ILE A 53 -6.85 -4.62 0.81
C ILE A 53 -6.02 -5.75 1.42
N LEU A 54 -5.62 -6.72 0.58
CA LEU A 54 -4.68 -7.77 0.95
C LEU A 54 -3.37 -7.52 0.21
N VAL A 55 -2.29 -7.35 0.98
CA VAL A 55 -0.93 -7.24 0.45
C VAL A 55 -0.21 -8.55 0.67
N ILE A 56 0.35 -9.12 -0.40
CA ILE A 56 1.18 -10.33 -0.34
C ILE A 56 2.60 -9.92 -0.73
N ALA A 57 3.56 -10.14 0.18
CA ALA A 57 4.95 -9.77 -0.03
C ALA A 57 5.89 -10.75 0.69
N PRO A 58 7.19 -10.78 0.33
CA PRO A 58 8.20 -11.50 1.12
C PRO A 58 8.17 -11.07 2.59
N LEU A 59 8.50 -11.99 3.50
CA LEU A 59 8.36 -11.80 4.95
C LEU A 59 8.95 -10.49 5.47
N ARG A 60 10.17 -10.13 5.04
CA ARG A 60 10.85 -8.88 5.46
C ARG A 60 10.14 -7.64 4.93
N VAL A 61 9.64 -7.70 3.68
CA VAL A 61 8.95 -6.57 3.05
C VAL A 61 7.60 -6.31 3.73
N ALA A 62 6.86 -7.38 4.04
CA ALA A 62 5.61 -7.29 4.78
C ALA A 62 5.80 -6.80 6.23
N ARG A 63 6.92 -7.19 6.87
CA ARG A 63 7.23 -6.81 8.25
C ARG A 63 7.74 -5.39 8.38
N ASP A 64 8.61 -4.96 7.48
CA ASP A 64 9.43 -3.76 7.68
C ASP A 64 9.06 -2.66 6.67
N THR A 65 8.96 -3.00 5.38
CA THR A 65 8.85 -1.99 4.31
C THR A 65 7.46 -1.35 4.24
N TRP A 66 6.38 -2.15 4.22
CA TRP A 66 5.03 -1.60 4.12
C TRP A 66 4.62 -0.76 5.34
N PRO A 67 4.87 -1.20 6.59
CA PRO A 67 4.58 -0.36 7.76
C PRO A 67 5.38 0.93 7.77
N ALA A 68 6.68 0.85 7.50
CA ALA A 68 7.54 2.03 7.51
C ALA A 68 7.13 3.06 6.45
N GLU A 69 6.80 2.62 5.22
CA GLU A 69 6.34 3.54 4.18
C GLU A 69 4.96 4.14 4.53
N LEU A 70 4.05 3.38 5.12
CA LEU A 70 2.74 3.89 5.54
C LEU A 70 2.86 4.96 6.63
N GLU A 71 3.73 4.76 7.62
CA GLU A 71 3.98 5.73 8.70
C GLU A 71 4.76 6.97 8.24
N LYS A 72 5.57 6.84 7.19
CA LYS A 72 6.45 7.90 6.69
C LYS A 72 5.69 9.05 6.03
N TRP A 73 4.60 8.76 5.30
CA TRP A 73 3.93 9.73 4.45
C TRP A 73 2.64 10.27 5.08
N GLU A 74 2.53 11.59 5.20
CA GLU A 74 1.41 12.24 5.90
C GLU A 74 0.06 12.02 5.22
N HIS A 75 0.04 12.00 3.88
CA HIS A 75 -1.20 11.83 3.11
C HIS A 75 -1.77 10.41 3.22
N LEU A 76 -0.97 9.42 3.62
CA LEU A 76 -1.43 8.05 3.81
C LEU A 76 -2.11 7.83 5.17
N SER A 77 -2.23 8.89 5.98
CA SER A 77 -3.00 8.85 7.21
C SER A 77 -4.45 8.41 6.95
N GLY A 78 -5.00 7.63 7.88
CA GLY A 78 -6.35 7.05 7.77
C GLY A 78 -6.38 5.61 7.25
N ILE A 79 -5.32 5.11 6.61
CA ILE A 79 -5.20 3.68 6.28
C ILE A 79 -4.76 2.91 7.52
N GLY A 80 -5.61 2.01 8.00
CA GLY A 80 -5.25 1.02 9.01
C GLY A 80 -4.61 -0.22 8.37
N MET A 81 -3.56 -0.74 8.99
CA MET A 81 -2.90 -1.96 8.53
C MET A 81 -2.77 -2.99 9.66
N SER A 82 -2.99 -4.26 9.33
CA SER A 82 -2.78 -5.39 10.23
C SER A 82 -1.72 -6.32 9.63
N ALA A 83 -0.60 -6.49 10.34
CA ALA A 83 0.47 -7.38 9.91
C ALA A 83 0.09 -8.85 10.20
N VAL A 84 -0.16 -9.62 9.14
CA VAL A 84 -0.55 -11.05 9.22
C VAL A 84 0.70 -11.93 9.15
N LEU A 85 1.49 -11.93 10.23
CA LEU A 85 2.79 -12.62 10.32
C LEU A 85 2.83 -13.60 11.49
N GLY A 86 3.86 -14.46 11.53
CA GLY A 86 4.12 -15.39 12.64
C GLY A 86 3.40 -16.73 12.52
N SER A 87 3.10 -17.32 13.67
CA SER A 87 2.37 -18.58 13.79
C SER A 87 0.95 -18.49 13.20
N GLU A 88 0.32 -19.64 12.97
CA GLU A 88 -1.06 -19.69 12.51
C GLU A 88 -2.02 -18.91 13.44
N ARG A 89 -1.87 -19.09 14.76
CA ARG A 89 -2.70 -18.41 15.76
C ARG A 89 -2.55 -16.89 15.70
N GLU A 90 -1.32 -16.39 15.53
CA GLU A 90 -1.07 -14.94 15.40
C GLU A 90 -1.68 -14.38 14.13
N ARG A 91 -1.55 -15.10 13.00
CA ARG A 91 -2.14 -14.71 11.72
C ARG A 91 -3.67 -14.64 11.77
N LEU A 92 -4.32 -15.64 12.37
CA LEU A 92 -5.77 -15.66 12.55
C LEU A 92 -6.26 -14.52 13.47
N SER A 93 -5.51 -14.23 14.53
CA SER A 93 -5.79 -13.09 15.43
C SER A 93 -5.63 -11.74 14.73
N ALA A 94 -4.61 -11.57 13.89
CA ALA A 94 -4.41 -10.34 13.12
C ALA A 94 -5.53 -10.08 12.11
N LEU A 95 -6.06 -11.13 11.49
CA LEU A 95 -7.18 -11.04 10.53
C LEU A 95 -8.54 -10.72 11.18
N SER A 96 -8.71 -11.02 12.48
CA SER A 96 -9.96 -10.76 13.20
C SER A 96 -10.05 -9.35 13.81
N ARG A 97 -8.94 -8.60 13.81
CA ARG A 97 -8.94 -7.18 14.20
C ARG A 97 -9.74 -6.37 13.17
N ARG A 98 -10.69 -5.55 13.65
CA ARG A 98 -11.63 -4.79 12.80
C ARG A 98 -11.11 -3.42 12.42
#